data_AF-A0A392MRI1-F1
#
_entry.id   AF-A0A392MRI1-F1
#
_cell.length_a   1.000
_cell.length_b   1.000
_cell.length_c   1.000
_cell.angle_alpha   90.00
_cell.angle_beta   90.00
_cell.angle_gamma   90.00
#
_symmetry.space_group_name_H-M   'P 1'
#
loop_
_entity.id
_entity.type
_entity.pdbx_description
1 polymer ?
#
loop_
_entity_poly.entity_id
_entity_poly.type
_entity_poly.pdbx_seq_one_letter_code
_entity_poly.pdbx_strand_id
1 'polypeptide(L)'
;RWPNFLCVCTVFSSGSVQLHWSQWPPSQNATPPKWFYTSKGLLGCGPNGIMAGDAIITDSGTLHVAGVPIVNPSTVVVWEVMPGPGNGFHLTPKTSINNGVPPLSPPNWSGFAPLAAYLFSWQDYLLSEEKQGKNQNLGESILLHCSPVSNFSAYVSPEAAAQSTATTTWGSGVTAVAFDPTRGGSVITVVIVEGQYMSPYYPDEGPSITGWRVQRWESSFQHVVLHPIFGNPTSSMDGKPPMQTVWQSKVDMSISPTSGFNNHQTPPVEMNANVQKASESGSNNSKGVNFDSFDL
;
A
#
# COMPACT_ATOMS: atom_id res chain seq x y z
N ARG A 1 -18.58 4.45 -12.06
CA ARG A 1 -17.31 5.07 -12.54
C ARG A 1 -16.76 6.02 -11.49
N TRP A 2 -15.44 6.17 -11.39
CA TRP A 2 -14.86 7.22 -10.54
C TRP A 2 -15.09 8.61 -11.17
N PRO A 3 -15.55 9.63 -10.41
CA PRO A 3 -15.71 11.00 -10.92
C PRO A 3 -14.36 11.71 -11.10
N ASN A 4 -14.35 12.76 -11.93
CA ASN A 4 -13.18 13.61 -12.12
C ASN A 4 -13.11 14.73 -11.07
N PHE A 5 -12.79 14.37 -9.83
CA PHE A 5 -12.58 15.31 -8.71
C PHE A 5 -11.23 15.02 -8.06
N LEU A 6 -10.66 16.02 -7.37
CA LEU A 6 -9.42 15.80 -6.63
C LEU A 6 -9.72 15.03 -5.36
N CYS A 7 -9.12 13.84 -5.25
CA CYS A 7 -9.18 12.99 -4.08
C CYS A 7 -7.76 12.49 -3.78
N VAL A 8 -7.31 12.69 -2.55
CA VAL A 8 -6.02 12.23 -2.05
C VAL A 8 -6.27 11.11 -1.05
N CYS A 9 -5.68 9.95 -1.30
CA CYS A 9 -5.64 8.85 -0.34
C CYS A 9 -4.31 8.90 0.41
N THR A 10 -4.37 9.10 1.72
CA THR A 10 -3.20 9.04 2.59
C THR A 10 -3.16 7.67 3.26
N VAL A 11 -2.09 6.91 3.01
CA VAL A 11 -1.83 5.63 3.67
C VAL A 11 -0.78 5.87 4.76
N PHE A 12 -1.14 5.57 6.01
CA PHE A 12 -0.25 5.76 7.16
C PHE A 12 0.49 4.47 7.50
N SER A 13 1.75 4.59 7.93
CA SER A 13 2.54 3.48 8.46
C SER A 13 1.87 2.76 9.62
N SER A 14 0.97 3.42 10.36
CA SER A 14 0.13 2.81 11.40
C SER A 14 -0.89 1.79 10.87
N GLY A 15 -0.99 1.57 9.56
CA GLY A 15 -1.96 0.64 8.99
C GLY A 15 -3.36 1.23 8.85
N SER A 16 -3.45 2.54 8.58
CA SER A 16 -4.71 3.24 8.41
C SER A 16 -4.72 4.08 7.14
N VAL A 17 -5.92 4.39 6.65
CA VAL A 17 -6.12 5.18 5.44
C VAL A 17 -7.07 6.32 5.69
N GLN A 18 -6.83 7.45 5.04
CA GLN A 18 -7.70 8.62 5.13
C GLN A 18 -7.88 9.22 3.74
N LEU A 19 -9.11 9.61 3.42
CA LEU A 19 -9.40 10.29 2.16
C LEU A 19 -9.61 11.76 2.42
N HIS A 20 -8.98 12.58 1.59
CA HIS A 20 -9.21 14.01 1.50
C HIS A 20 -9.75 14.32 0.12
N TRP A 21 -10.81 15.11 0.02
CA TRP A 21 -11.34 15.48 -1.29
C TRP A 21 -11.75 16.93 -1.39
N SER A 22 -11.60 17.46 -2.60
CA SER A 22 -12.06 18.80 -2.95
C SER A 22 -13.57 18.79 -3.21
N GLN A 23 -14.22 19.90 -2.88
CA GLN A 23 -15.63 20.13 -3.17
C GLN A 23 -15.95 19.88 -4.65
N TRP A 24 -16.99 19.07 -4.90
CA TRP A 24 -17.48 18.76 -6.23
C TRP A 24 -19.00 18.94 -6.34
N PRO A 25 -19.55 19.58 -7.39
CA PRO A 25 -18.84 20.25 -8.48
C PRO A 25 -17.99 21.45 -8.01
N PRO A 26 -16.98 21.86 -8.79
CA PRO A 26 -16.14 23.00 -8.42
C PRO A 26 -16.99 24.26 -8.24
N SER A 27 -16.64 25.11 -7.27
CA SER A 27 -17.35 26.37 -7.08
C SER A 27 -17.20 27.26 -8.32
N GLN A 28 -18.31 27.81 -8.81
CA GLN A 28 -18.31 28.67 -10.01
C GLN A 28 -17.64 30.04 -9.78
N ASN A 29 -17.39 30.41 -8.51
CA ASN A 29 -17.01 31.77 -8.12
C ASN A 29 -15.50 31.98 -7.86
N ALA A 30 -14.63 31.21 -8.52
CA ALA A 30 -13.16 31.35 -8.40
C ALA A 30 -12.59 31.28 -6.96
N THR A 31 -13.37 30.78 -6.01
CA THR A 31 -12.90 30.52 -4.64
C THR A 31 -12.09 29.23 -4.61
N PRO A 32 -11.05 29.13 -3.75
CA PRO A 32 -10.36 27.86 -3.56
C PRO A 32 -11.37 26.78 -3.14
N PRO A 33 -11.26 25.55 -3.68
CA PRO A 33 -12.23 24.50 -3.38
C PRO A 33 -12.17 24.16 -1.90
N LYS A 34 -13.33 24.05 -1.25
CA LYS A 34 -13.42 23.54 0.13
C LYS A 34 -12.95 22.10 0.16
N TRP A 35 -12.16 21.74 1.16
CA TRP A 35 -11.68 20.36 1.35
C TRP A 35 -12.45 19.68 2.47
N PHE A 36 -12.65 18.38 2.29
CA PHE A 36 -13.30 17.48 3.23
C PHE A 36 -12.38 16.30 3.49
N TYR A 37 -12.57 15.63 4.61
CA TYR A 37 -11.77 14.47 4.97
C TYR A 37 -12.59 13.42 5.71
N THR A 38 -12.17 12.16 5.59
CA THR A 38 -12.76 11.04 6.33
C THR A 38 -12.07 10.87 7.68
N SER A 39 -12.68 10.11 8.58
CA SER A 39 -11.92 9.49 9.67
C SER A 39 -10.91 8.50 9.10
N LYS A 40 -9.95 8.07 9.93
CA LYS A 40 -9.01 7.01 9.55
C LYS A 40 -9.74 5.66 9.48
N GLY A 41 -9.72 5.01 8.32
CA GLY A 41 -10.11 3.62 8.13
C GLY A 41 -8.96 2.69 8.49
N LEU A 42 -9.24 1.58 9.17
CA LEU A 42 -8.21 0.63 9.60
C LEU A 42 -8.05 -0.50 8.58
N LEU A 43 -6.83 -0.74 8.10
CA LEU A 43 -6.50 -1.85 7.21
C LEU A 43 -6.46 -3.20 7.95
N GLY A 44 -6.23 -3.20 9.27
CA GLY A 44 -6.20 -4.43 10.06
C GLY A 44 -4.90 -5.24 9.91
N CYS A 45 -3.76 -4.57 9.70
CA CYS A 45 -2.43 -5.19 9.60
C CYS A 45 -1.73 -5.44 10.96
N GLY A 46 -2.49 -5.43 12.06
CA GLY A 46 -1.97 -5.58 13.42
C GLY A 46 -1.39 -4.29 14.01
N PRO A 47 -0.92 -4.32 15.27
CA PRO A 47 -0.51 -3.13 16.02
C PRO A 47 0.75 -2.44 15.46
N ASN A 48 1.56 -3.17 14.69
CA ASN A 48 2.81 -2.66 14.15
C ASN A 48 2.63 -1.88 12.85
N GLY A 49 1.47 -1.99 12.18
CA GLY A 49 1.22 -1.24 10.96
C GLY A 49 1.83 -1.87 9.69
N ILE A 50 2.13 -1.02 8.71
CA ILE A 50 2.70 -1.40 7.41
C ILE A 50 4.03 -0.68 7.18
N MET A 51 4.95 -1.34 6.47
CA MET A 51 6.27 -0.78 6.11
C MET A 51 6.28 -0.08 4.75
N ALA A 52 5.42 -0.54 3.84
CA ALA A 52 5.26 0.04 2.51
C ALA A 52 3.79 -0.08 2.10
N GLY A 53 3.32 0.85 1.27
CA GLY A 53 1.97 0.81 0.74
C GLY A 53 1.78 1.73 -0.45
N ASP A 54 0.80 1.41 -1.26
CA ASP A 54 0.35 2.22 -2.39
C ASP A 54 -1.17 2.06 -2.57
N ALA A 55 -1.79 3.04 -3.22
CA ALA A 55 -3.23 3.09 -3.40
C ALA A 55 -3.60 3.46 -4.84
N ILE A 56 -4.65 2.82 -5.37
CA ILE A 56 -5.14 3.05 -6.72
C ILE A 56 -6.66 3.01 -6.78
N ILE A 57 -7.23 3.84 -7.65
CA ILE A 57 -8.60 3.64 -8.11
C ILE A 57 -8.59 2.69 -9.31
N THR A 58 -9.24 1.54 -9.17
CA THR A 58 -9.33 0.54 -10.24
C THR A 58 -10.23 1.01 -11.38
N ASP A 59 -10.20 0.28 -12.51
CA ASP A 59 -11.09 0.56 -13.64
C ASP A 59 -12.59 0.42 -13.28
N SER A 60 -12.93 -0.39 -12.28
CA SER A 60 -14.30 -0.50 -11.76
C SER A 60 -14.70 0.68 -10.86
N GLY A 61 -13.72 1.50 -10.45
CA GLY A 61 -13.88 2.63 -9.55
C GLY A 61 -13.80 2.26 -8.07
N THR A 62 -13.27 1.08 -7.73
CA THR A 62 -12.97 0.70 -6.34
C THR A 62 -11.64 1.29 -5.92
N LEU A 63 -11.51 1.69 -4.65
CA LEU A 63 -10.23 2.11 -4.10
C LEU A 63 -9.52 0.89 -3.50
N HIS A 64 -8.41 0.50 -4.12
CA HIS A 64 -7.53 -0.54 -3.59
C HIS A 64 -6.32 0.08 -2.91
N VAL A 65 -5.91 -0.53 -1.80
CA VAL A 65 -4.69 -0.20 -1.09
C VAL A 65 -3.88 -1.48 -0.99
N ALA A 66 -2.67 -1.50 -1.52
CA ALA A 66 -1.72 -2.57 -1.32
C ALA A 66 -0.76 -2.17 -0.20
N GLY A 67 -0.35 -3.10 0.64
CA GLY A 67 0.62 -2.82 1.69
C GLY A 67 1.27 -4.05 2.26
N VAL A 68 2.40 -3.83 2.92
CA VAL A 68 3.26 -4.87 3.49
C VAL A 68 3.19 -4.78 5.01
N PRO A 69 2.54 -5.72 5.70
CA PRO A 69 2.50 -5.73 7.16
C PRO A 69 3.90 -5.90 7.75
N ILE A 70 4.26 -5.09 8.76
CA ILE A 70 5.59 -5.14 9.39
C ILE A 70 5.90 -6.52 9.99
N VAL A 71 4.89 -7.19 10.53
CA VAL A 71 5.04 -8.53 11.13
C VAL A 71 5.18 -9.66 10.11
N ASN A 72 4.92 -9.38 8.83
CA ASN A 72 5.04 -10.36 7.76
C ASN A 72 5.56 -9.67 6.48
N PRO A 73 6.85 -9.30 6.46
CA PRO A 73 7.43 -8.46 5.41
C PRO A 73 7.51 -9.17 4.05
N SER A 74 7.26 -10.48 3.98
CA SER A 74 7.22 -11.22 2.72
C SER A 74 5.83 -11.29 2.09
N THR A 75 4.79 -10.77 2.77
CA THR A 75 3.41 -10.79 2.28
C THR A 75 2.95 -9.38 1.90
N VAL A 76 2.40 -9.26 0.70
CA VAL A 76 1.62 -8.10 0.28
C VAL A 76 0.15 -8.43 0.45
N VAL A 77 -0.59 -7.54 1.10
CA VAL A 77 -2.04 -7.63 1.25
C VAL A 77 -2.67 -6.49 0.46
N VAL A 78 -3.77 -6.77 -0.23
CA VAL A 78 -4.57 -5.79 -0.95
C VAL A 78 -5.92 -5.67 -0.24
N TRP A 79 -6.24 -4.44 0.14
CA TRP A 79 -7.50 -4.06 0.76
C TRP A 79 -8.37 -3.26 -0.19
N GLU A 80 -9.68 -3.49 -0.13
CA GLU A 80 -10.67 -2.60 -0.72
C GLU A 80 -11.21 -1.64 0.33
N VAL A 81 -11.19 -0.35 0.01
CA VAL A 81 -11.74 0.72 0.84
C VAL A 81 -13.16 1.02 0.37
N MET A 82 -14.12 0.86 1.28
CA MET A 82 -15.55 0.96 1.03
C MET A 82 -16.22 1.97 1.97
N PRO A 83 -17.37 2.54 1.57
CA PRO A 83 -18.27 3.22 2.49
C PRO A 83 -18.68 2.33 3.65
N GLY A 84 -18.64 2.85 4.87
CA GLY A 84 -19.30 2.17 5.98
C GLY A 84 -18.68 2.43 7.34
N PRO A 85 -19.43 2.13 8.41
CA PRO A 85 -18.85 2.07 9.74
C PRO A 85 -17.72 1.03 9.70
N GLY A 86 -16.48 1.49 9.86
CA GLY A 86 -15.30 0.65 9.68
C GLY A 86 -15.25 -0.58 10.60
N ASN A 87 -14.20 -1.39 10.48
CA ASN A 87 -14.01 -2.67 11.19
C ASN A 87 -13.83 -2.54 12.72
N GLY A 88 -14.20 -1.42 13.34
CA GLY A 88 -14.19 -1.28 14.78
C GLY A 88 -15.20 -2.25 15.38
N PHE A 89 -14.75 -3.09 16.31
CA PHE A 89 -15.57 -3.83 17.28
C PHE A 89 -16.34 -2.87 18.22
N HIS A 90 -17.09 -1.93 17.64
CA HIS A 90 -18.09 -1.18 18.36
C HIS A 90 -19.42 -1.84 18.04
N LEU A 91 -19.99 -2.41 19.10
CA LEU A 91 -21.38 -2.78 19.24
C LEU A 91 -22.23 -1.96 18.29
N THR A 92 -23.04 -2.66 17.49
CA THR A 92 -24.24 -2.14 16.83
C THR A 92 -24.44 -0.67 17.12
N PRO A 93 -24.25 0.25 16.16
CA PRO A 93 -24.82 1.55 16.33
C PRO A 93 -26.29 1.29 16.58
N LYS A 94 -26.75 1.47 17.83
CA LYS A 94 -28.11 1.87 18.09
C LYS A 94 -28.23 3.26 17.47
N THR A 95 -28.16 3.34 16.15
CA THR A 95 -28.69 4.44 15.38
C THR A 95 -30.18 4.27 15.51
N SER A 96 -30.70 4.84 16.60
CA SER A 96 -32.06 5.30 16.67
C SER A 96 -32.40 6.02 15.36
N ILE A 97 -33.63 5.84 14.91
CA ILE A 97 -34.21 6.25 13.63
C ILE A 97 -34.33 7.80 13.53
N ASN A 98 -33.37 8.59 14.06
CA ASN A 98 -33.53 10.05 14.18
C ASN A 98 -32.26 10.91 14.07
N ASN A 99 -31.09 10.37 13.71
CA ASN A 99 -29.88 11.21 13.53
C ASN A 99 -29.45 11.27 12.06
N GLY A 100 -29.31 12.49 11.53
CA GLY A 100 -29.17 12.84 10.11
C GLY A 100 -27.89 12.39 9.40
N VAL A 101 -27.49 11.12 9.51
CA VAL A 101 -26.38 10.57 8.73
C VAL A 101 -26.86 10.31 7.29
N PRO A 102 -26.11 10.75 6.25
CA PRO A 102 -26.48 10.46 4.87
C PRO A 102 -26.45 8.95 4.58
N PRO A 103 -27.37 8.44 3.73
CA PRO A 103 -27.45 7.02 3.41
C PRO A 103 -26.17 6.53 2.70
N LEU A 104 -25.78 5.28 2.98
CA LEU A 104 -24.61 4.63 2.36
C LEU A 104 -24.72 4.50 0.83
N SER A 105 -25.95 4.46 0.32
CA SER A 105 -26.28 4.37 -1.11
C SER A 105 -27.23 5.51 -1.49
N PRO A 106 -26.70 6.70 -1.79
CA PRO A 106 -27.50 7.88 -2.10
C PRO A 106 -28.14 7.79 -3.50
N PRO A 107 -29.43 8.11 -3.66
CA PRO A 107 -30.07 8.14 -4.97
C PRO A 107 -29.52 9.26 -5.87
N ASN A 108 -29.04 10.37 -5.27
CA ASN A 108 -28.64 11.59 -5.98
C ASN A 108 -27.33 11.45 -6.78
N TRP A 109 -26.52 10.43 -6.48
CA TRP A 109 -25.21 10.23 -7.08
C TRP A 109 -25.13 8.93 -7.91
N SER A 110 -26.28 8.53 -8.49
CA SER A 110 -26.36 7.35 -9.35
C SER A 110 -25.36 7.42 -10.52
N GLY A 111 -24.74 6.27 -10.84
CA GLY A 111 -23.71 6.15 -11.88
C GLY A 111 -22.26 6.40 -11.43
N PHE A 112 -22.05 7.00 -10.25
CA PHE A 112 -20.72 7.07 -9.63
C PHE A 112 -20.37 5.79 -8.87
N ALA A 113 -19.07 5.57 -8.66
CA ALA A 113 -18.59 4.48 -7.81
C ALA A 113 -19.14 4.64 -6.38
N PRO A 114 -19.47 3.54 -5.67
CA PRO A 114 -20.08 3.61 -4.34
C PRO A 114 -19.31 4.49 -3.36
N LEU A 115 -17.98 4.38 -3.33
CA LEU A 115 -17.13 5.20 -2.47
C LEU A 115 -17.23 6.69 -2.80
N ALA A 116 -17.18 7.06 -4.08
CA ALA A 116 -17.30 8.47 -4.48
C ALA A 116 -18.69 9.03 -4.17
N ALA A 117 -19.75 8.27 -4.43
CA ALA A 117 -21.12 8.67 -4.11
C ALA A 117 -21.31 8.90 -2.60
N TYR A 118 -20.68 8.06 -1.77
CA TYR A 118 -20.66 8.22 -0.33
C TYR A 118 -19.97 9.52 0.11
N LEU A 119 -18.78 9.82 -0.43
CA LEU A 119 -18.06 11.07 -0.13
C LEU A 119 -18.89 12.30 -0.51
N PHE A 120 -19.55 12.28 -1.67
CA PHE A 120 -20.40 13.38 -2.12
C PHE A 120 -21.66 13.55 -1.28
N SER A 121 -22.23 12.47 -0.75
CA SER A 121 -23.38 12.58 0.16
C SER A 121 -23.02 13.22 1.48
N TRP A 122 -21.85 12.89 2.00
CA TRP A 122 -21.30 13.58 3.17
C TRP A 122 -21.01 15.04 2.88
N GLN A 123 -20.46 15.34 1.72
CA GLN A 123 -20.24 16.71 1.30
C GLN A 123 -21.55 17.52 1.31
N ASP A 124 -22.61 17.02 0.65
CA ASP A 124 -23.91 17.70 0.59
C ASP A 124 -24.49 17.91 1.99
N TYR A 125 -24.36 16.89 2.86
CA TYR A 125 -24.80 16.96 4.24
C TYR A 125 -24.04 18.03 5.04
N LEU A 126 -22.71 18.04 4.96
CA LEU A 126 -21.85 19.00 5.67
C LEU A 126 -22.10 20.44 5.21
N LEU A 127 -22.28 20.65 3.91
CA LEU A 127 -22.63 21.97 3.36
C LEU A 127 -24.03 22.41 3.80
N SER A 128 -24.96 21.48 4.03
CA SER A 128 -26.29 21.79 4.56
C SER A 128 -26.25 22.15 6.05
N GLU A 129 -25.51 21.42 6.87
CA GLU A 129 -25.38 21.69 8.32
C GLU A 129 -24.66 23.03 8.58
N GLU A 130 -23.66 23.38 7.77
CA GLU A 130 -22.98 24.67 7.84
C GLU A 130 -23.94 25.85 7.56
N LYS A 131 -24.85 25.70 6.58
CA LYS A 131 -25.91 26.69 6.31
C LYS A 131 -26.91 26.82 7.46
N GLN A 132 -27.07 25.78 8.27
CA GLN A 132 -27.95 25.79 9.46
C GLN A 132 -27.23 26.29 10.72
N GLY A 133 -25.95 26.70 10.63
CA GLY A 133 -25.20 27.28 11.76
C GLY A 133 -24.79 26.27 12.83
N LYS A 134 -24.87 24.96 12.57
CA LYS A 134 -24.39 23.94 13.49
C LYS A 134 -22.90 23.69 13.25
N ASN A 135 -22.06 24.13 14.18
CA ASN A 135 -20.62 23.95 14.11
C ASN A 135 -20.23 22.69 14.90
N GLN A 136 -20.21 21.53 14.24
CA GLN A 136 -19.68 20.30 14.82
C GLN A 136 -18.47 19.85 13.99
N ASN A 137 -17.41 19.38 14.66
CA ASN A 137 -16.26 18.70 14.05
C ASN A 137 -16.71 17.36 13.45
N LEU A 138 -17.48 17.40 12.37
CA LEU A 138 -18.13 16.24 11.75
C LEU A 138 -17.17 15.39 10.90
N GLY A 139 -15.93 15.83 10.66
CA GLY A 139 -14.94 15.04 9.93
C GLY A 139 -14.61 13.69 10.58
N GLU A 140 -14.77 13.58 11.90
CA GLU A 140 -14.60 12.32 12.64
C GLU A 140 -15.75 11.32 12.43
N SER A 141 -16.88 11.76 11.84
CA SER A 141 -18.08 10.93 11.65
C SER A 141 -18.10 10.18 10.32
N ILE A 142 -17.19 10.51 9.38
CA ILE A 142 -17.17 9.92 8.04
C ILE A 142 -16.29 8.68 8.05
N LEU A 143 -16.92 7.53 8.27
CA LEU A 143 -16.23 6.27 8.47
C LEU A 143 -15.92 5.55 7.15
N LEU A 144 -14.78 4.87 7.12
CA LEU A 144 -14.36 3.99 6.03
C LEU A 144 -14.24 2.55 6.53
N HIS A 145 -14.71 1.62 5.72
CA HIS A 145 -14.56 0.19 5.93
C HIS A 145 -13.50 -0.36 4.99
N CYS A 146 -12.46 -1.00 5.52
CA CYS A 146 -11.39 -1.58 4.71
C CYS A 146 -11.43 -3.10 4.85
N SER A 147 -11.62 -3.82 3.74
CA SER A 147 -11.65 -5.28 3.75
C SER A 147 -10.44 -5.84 3.01
N PRO A 148 -9.68 -6.82 3.56
CA PRO A 148 -8.71 -7.54 2.76
C PRO A 148 -9.44 -8.30 1.65
N VAL A 149 -9.02 -8.12 0.41
CA VAL A 149 -9.63 -8.78 -0.77
C VAL A 149 -8.70 -9.79 -1.42
N SER A 150 -7.39 -9.66 -1.21
CA SER A 150 -6.40 -10.65 -1.64
C SER A 150 -5.07 -10.44 -0.92
N ASN A 151 -4.20 -11.45 -1.01
CA ASN A 151 -2.82 -11.35 -0.58
C ASN A 151 -1.95 -12.26 -1.44
N PHE A 152 -0.65 -11.98 -1.47
CA PHE A 152 0.34 -12.87 -2.07
C PHE A 152 1.66 -12.76 -1.32
N SER A 153 2.45 -13.83 -1.42
CA SER A 153 3.77 -13.89 -0.81
C SER A 153 4.81 -13.62 -1.89
N ALA A 154 5.56 -12.54 -1.73
CA ALA A 154 6.72 -12.22 -2.55
C ALA A 154 7.96 -13.03 -2.12
N TYR A 155 7.78 -14.04 -1.25
CA TYR A 155 8.84 -14.91 -0.75
C TYR A 155 9.43 -15.76 -1.89
N VAL A 156 10.75 -15.88 -1.88
CA VAL A 156 11.52 -16.70 -2.82
C VAL A 156 11.71 -18.07 -2.20
N SER A 157 11.46 -19.12 -2.98
CA SER A 157 11.67 -20.51 -2.55
C SER A 157 13.12 -20.78 -2.08
N PRO A 158 13.33 -21.83 -1.27
CA PRO A 158 14.66 -22.29 -0.85
C PRO A 158 15.59 -22.71 -1.99
N GLU A 159 15.14 -22.77 -3.25
CA GLU A 159 16.02 -23.10 -4.37
C GLU A 159 17.13 -22.07 -4.59
N ALA A 160 16.94 -20.81 -4.17
CA ALA A 160 18.03 -19.82 -4.09
C ALA A 160 19.01 -20.13 -2.93
N ALA A 161 18.56 -20.81 -1.87
CA ALA A 161 19.39 -21.22 -0.74
C ALA A 161 20.29 -22.43 -1.06
N ALA A 162 19.94 -23.25 -2.06
CA ALA A 162 20.74 -24.40 -2.49
C ALA A 162 22.12 -24.02 -3.09
N GLN A 163 22.35 -22.74 -3.36
CA GLN A 163 23.63 -22.22 -3.89
C GLN A 163 24.57 -21.66 -2.79
N SER A 164 24.11 -21.58 -1.53
CA SER A 164 24.94 -21.08 -0.41
C SER A 164 25.45 -22.24 0.44
N THR A 165 26.78 -22.35 0.57
CA THR A 165 27.45 -23.35 1.42
C THR A 165 27.41 -23.00 2.92
N ALA A 166 26.94 -21.81 3.28
CA ALA A 166 26.85 -21.36 4.67
C ALA A 166 25.43 -21.54 5.22
N THR A 167 25.32 -22.05 6.45
CA THR A 167 24.08 -22.21 7.23
C THR A 167 23.51 -20.84 7.63
N THR A 168 23.07 -20.05 6.66
CA THR A 168 22.48 -18.72 6.88
C THR A 168 20.98 -18.79 6.68
N THR A 169 20.20 -18.43 7.70
CA THR A 169 18.78 -18.12 7.53
C THR A 169 18.69 -16.84 6.70
N TRP A 170 17.93 -16.82 5.61
CA TRP A 170 17.77 -15.60 4.79
C TRP A 170 16.66 -14.73 5.37
N GLY A 171 16.92 -13.43 5.50
CA GLY A 171 15.91 -12.42 5.81
C GLY A 171 15.63 -11.64 4.54
N SER A 172 14.57 -12.01 3.81
CA SER A 172 14.10 -11.25 2.65
C SER A 172 12.75 -10.59 2.96
N GLY A 173 12.62 -9.31 2.59
CA GLY A 173 11.42 -8.52 2.87
C GLY A 173 11.10 -7.56 1.74
N VAL A 174 9.80 -7.34 1.51
CA VAL A 174 9.31 -6.35 0.57
C VAL A 174 9.52 -4.96 1.16
N THR A 175 10.28 -4.12 0.47
CA THR A 175 10.58 -2.75 0.90
C THR A 175 9.72 -1.70 0.20
N ALA A 176 9.13 -2.04 -0.95
CA ALA A 176 8.29 -1.14 -1.72
C ALA A 176 7.24 -1.94 -2.50
N VAL A 177 6.07 -1.32 -2.67
CA VAL A 177 4.95 -1.85 -3.45
C VAL A 177 4.37 -0.70 -4.25
N ALA A 178 4.02 -0.94 -5.52
CA ALA A 178 3.41 0.06 -6.38
C ALA A 178 2.44 -0.61 -7.37
N PHE A 179 1.26 -0.04 -7.53
CA PHE A 179 0.35 -0.39 -8.62
C PHE A 179 0.86 0.19 -9.94
N ASP A 180 0.63 -0.53 -11.04
CA ASP A 180 0.77 0.04 -12.37
C ASP A 180 -0.51 0.83 -12.72
N PRO A 181 -0.45 2.18 -12.80
CA PRO A 181 -1.62 3.00 -13.07
C PRO A 181 -2.19 2.77 -14.48
N THR A 182 -1.40 2.24 -15.41
CA THR A 182 -1.85 1.94 -16.78
C THR A 182 -2.65 0.65 -16.88
N ARG A 183 -2.69 -0.14 -15.80
CA ARG A 183 -3.31 -1.46 -15.74
C ARG A 183 -4.51 -1.52 -14.80
N GLY A 184 -5.06 -0.38 -14.40
CA GLY A 184 -6.32 -0.31 -13.67
C GLY A 184 -6.32 -1.04 -12.33
N GLY A 185 -5.15 -1.18 -11.69
CA GLY A 185 -4.98 -1.91 -10.43
C GLY A 185 -4.82 -3.43 -10.57
N SER A 186 -4.70 -3.96 -11.80
CA SER A 186 -4.48 -5.39 -12.04
C SER A 186 -3.01 -5.84 -11.99
N VAL A 187 -2.08 -4.90 -11.88
CA VAL A 187 -0.64 -5.19 -11.85
C VAL A 187 -0.01 -4.46 -10.67
N ILE A 188 0.82 -5.19 -9.91
CA ILE A 188 1.60 -4.67 -8.79
C ILE A 188 3.06 -5.00 -9.05
N THR A 189 3.94 -4.02 -8.83
CA THR A 189 5.38 -4.23 -8.76
C THR A 189 5.81 -4.19 -7.30
N VAL A 190 6.66 -5.13 -6.90
CA VAL A 190 7.23 -5.20 -5.55
C VAL A 190 8.75 -5.18 -5.64
N VAL A 191 9.38 -4.46 -4.72
CA VAL A 191 10.83 -4.47 -4.53
C VAL A 191 11.12 -5.24 -3.25
N ILE A 192 12.01 -6.22 -3.34
CA ILE A 192 12.42 -7.08 -2.24
C ILE A 192 13.89 -6.78 -1.94
N VAL A 193 14.19 -6.54 -0.67
CA VAL A 193 15.56 -6.62 -0.17
C VAL A 193 15.85 -8.07 0.16
N GLU A 194 16.93 -8.60 -0.40
CA GLU A 194 17.49 -9.88 0.01
C GLU A 194 18.63 -9.62 0.99
N GLY A 195 18.61 -10.31 2.13
CA GLY A 195 19.67 -10.21 3.12
C GLY A 195 19.92 -11.52 3.85
N GLN A 196 21.11 -11.66 4.42
CA GLN A 196 21.45 -12.75 5.32
C GLN A 196 21.15 -12.36 6.77
N TYR A 197 20.56 -13.28 7.53
CA TYR A 197 20.35 -13.16 8.96
C TYR A 197 21.68 -12.97 9.70
N MET A 198 21.61 -12.23 10.80
CA MET A 198 22.71 -12.00 11.74
C MET A 198 23.33 -13.32 12.20
N SER A 199 24.64 -13.47 12.03
CA SER A 199 25.35 -14.60 12.63
C SER A 199 25.17 -14.56 14.15
N PRO A 200 24.79 -15.67 14.82
CA PRO A 200 24.74 -15.72 16.28
C PRO A 200 26.10 -15.47 16.96
N TYR A 201 27.19 -15.47 16.17
CA TYR A 201 28.54 -15.15 16.63
C TYR A 201 28.89 -13.66 16.53
N TYR A 202 28.18 -12.88 15.70
CA TYR A 202 28.42 -11.46 15.47
C TYR A 202 27.10 -10.68 15.37
N PRO A 203 26.41 -10.47 16.51
CA PRO A 203 25.10 -9.80 16.55
C PRO A 203 25.17 -8.30 16.22
N ASP A 204 26.37 -7.71 16.19
CA ASP A 204 26.59 -6.28 15.96
C ASP A 204 26.74 -5.93 14.47
N GLU A 205 26.90 -6.92 13.58
CA GLU A 205 27.26 -6.68 12.18
C GLU A 205 26.07 -6.25 11.29
N GLY A 206 24.86 -6.19 11.83
CA GLY A 206 23.62 -5.94 11.09
C GLY A 206 23.31 -7.00 10.01
N PRO A 207 22.05 -7.17 9.58
CA PRO A 207 21.76 -7.99 8.41
C PRO A 207 22.47 -7.40 7.19
N SER A 208 23.30 -8.18 6.51
CA SER A 208 23.95 -7.74 5.28
C SER A 208 22.97 -7.84 4.11
N ILE A 209 22.80 -6.74 3.38
CA ILE A 209 22.02 -6.73 2.14
C ILE A 209 22.84 -7.45 1.06
N THR A 210 22.32 -8.58 0.59
CA THR A 210 22.97 -9.44 -0.41
C THR A 210 22.45 -9.19 -1.81
N GLY A 211 21.32 -8.50 -1.96
CA GLY A 211 20.77 -8.14 -3.27
C GLY A 211 19.42 -7.44 -3.19
N TRP A 212 18.95 -7.01 -4.35
CA TRP A 212 17.61 -6.48 -4.53
C TRP A 212 16.89 -7.28 -5.61
N ARG A 213 15.58 -7.47 -5.46
CA ARG A 213 14.74 -8.08 -6.48
C ARG A 213 13.55 -7.23 -6.79
N VAL A 214 13.14 -7.27 -8.05
CA VAL A 214 11.94 -6.62 -8.54
C VAL A 214 11.04 -7.70 -9.14
N GLN A 215 9.85 -7.86 -8.56
CA GLN A 215 8.84 -8.76 -9.09
C GLN A 215 7.64 -7.99 -9.63
N ARG A 216 7.12 -8.44 -10.77
CA ARG A 216 5.84 -7.98 -11.32
C ARG A 216 4.79 -9.06 -11.11
N TRP A 217 3.71 -8.68 -10.45
CA TRP A 217 2.56 -9.53 -10.16
C TRP A 217 1.36 -9.07 -10.97
N GLU A 218 0.63 -10.01 -11.55
CA GLU A 218 -0.62 -9.74 -12.28
C GLU A 218 -1.78 -10.47 -11.62
N SER A 219 -2.91 -9.79 -11.53
CA SER A 219 -4.13 -10.35 -10.95
C SER A 219 -5.01 -11.01 -12.00
N SER A 220 -5.73 -12.05 -11.56
CA SER A 220 -6.77 -12.72 -12.33
C SER A 220 -7.89 -13.14 -11.38
N PHE A 221 -9.13 -13.17 -11.89
CA PHE A 221 -10.25 -13.72 -11.13
C PHE A 221 -10.32 -15.22 -11.37
N GLN A 222 -10.25 -16.01 -10.29
CA GLN A 222 -10.33 -17.46 -10.34
C GLN A 222 -11.51 -17.96 -9.51
N HIS A 223 -12.12 -19.07 -9.95
CA HIS A 223 -13.13 -19.74 -9.17
C HIS A 223 -12.49 -20.39 -7.93
N VAL A 224 -13.13 -20.19 -6.79
CA VAL A 224 -12.70 -20.82 -5.54
C VAL A 224 -13.57 -22.04 -5.28
N VAL A 225 -12.92 -23.16 -4.99
CA VAL A 225 -13.60 -24.33 -4.45
C VAL A 225 -13.81 -24.09 -2.95
N LEU A 226 -15.04 -23.80 -2.56
CA LEU A 226 -15.39 -23.79 -1.15
C LEU A 226 -15.56 -25.23 -0.67
N HIS A 227 -14.92 -25.54 0.46
CA HIS A 227 -15.06 -26.85 1.07
C HIS A 227 -16.53 -27.06 1.49
N PRO A 228 -17.13 -28.25 1.27
CA PRO A 228 -18.55 -28.52 1.55
C PRO A 228 -19.00 -28.25 3.00
N ILE A 229 -18.05 -28.21 3.95
CA ILE A 229 -18.31 -27.85 5.36
C ILE A 229 -18.92 -26.45 5.52
N PHE A 230 -18.68 -25.55 4.56
CA PHE A 230 -19.24 -24.20 4.55
C PHE A 230 -20.62 -24.11 3.86
N GLY A 231 -21.25 -25.26 3.57
CA GLY A 231 -22.51 -25.36 2.86
C GLY A 231 -22.34 -25.45 1.34
N ASN A 232 -23.45 -25.62 0.62
CA ASN A 232 -23.44 -25.65 -0.84
C ASN A 232 -23.35 -24.20 -1.38
N PRO A 233 -22.22 -23.78 -1.97
CA PRO A 233 -21.97 -22.37 -2.27
C PRO A 233 -22.87 -21.81 -3.39
N THR A 234 -23.51 -22.67 -4.16
CA THR A 234 -24.40 -22.29 -5.28
C THR A 234 -25.81 -21.93 -4.83
N SER A 235 -26.21 -22.21 -3.59
CA SER A 235 -27.58 -21.93 -3.11
C SER A 235 -27.81 -20.47 -2.68
N SER A 236 -26.74 -19.69 -2.42
CA SER A 236 -26.82 -18.30 -1.93
C SER A 236 -26.30 -17.24 -2.91
N MET A 237 -25.58 -17.62 -3.96
CA MET A 237 -24.97 -16.70 -4.95
C MET A 237 -25.52 -16.90 -6.37
N ASP A 238 -26.84 -16.95 -6.55
CA ASP A 238 -27.49 -17.08 -7.87
C ASP A 238 -26.91 -18.22 -8.74
N GLY A 239 -26.43 -19.30 -8.12
CA GLY A 239 -25.82 -20.45 -8.80
C GLY A 239 -24.40 -20.23 -9.36
N LYS A 240 -23.76 -19.07 -9.16
CA LYS A 240 -22.38 -18.82 -9.61
C LYS A 240 -21.36 -19.25 -8.56
N PRO A 241 -20.25 -19.92 -8.95
CA PRO A 241 -19.18 -20.23 -8.01
C PRO A 241 -18.51 -18.94 -7.50
N PRO A 242 -18.11 -18.90 -6.23
CA PRO A 242 -17.42 -17.75 -5.68
C PRO A 242 -16.09 -17.51 -6.40
N MET A 243 -15.73 -16.24 -6.57
CA MET A 243 -14.49 -15.84 -7.23
C MET A 243 -13.53 -15.20 -6.23
N GLN A 244 -12.24 -15.34 -6.47
CA GLN A 244 -11.18 -14.66 -5.73
C GLN A 244 -10.16 -14.08 -6.70
N THR A 245 -9.62 -12.92 -6.33
CA THR A 245 -8.48 -12.32 -7.00
C THR A 245 -7.20 -13.07 -6.61
N VAL A 246 -6.56 -13.69 -7.59
CA VAL A 246 -5.30 -14.41 -7.43
C VAL A 246 -4.20 -13.64 -8.14
N TRP A 247 -3.05 -13.52 -7.49
CA TRP A 247 -1.86 -12.85 -8.04
C TRP A 247 -0.84 -13.87 -8.49
N GLN A 248 -0.28 -13.66 -9.68
CA GLN A 248 0.79 -14.50 -10.23
C GLN A 248 2.00 -13.63 -10.57
N SER A 249 3.17 -14.02 -10.08
CA SER A 249 4.44 -13.44 -10.51
C SER A 249 4.70 -13.76 -11.98
N LYS A 250 4.99 -12.74 -12.78
CA LYS A 250 5.28 -12.86 -14.21
C LYS A 250 6.72 -12.53 -14.54
N VAL A 251 7.34 -11.66 -13.75
CA VAL A 251 8.71 -11.21 -13.93
C VAL A 251 9.36 -11.23 -12.56
N ASP A 252 10.59 -11.73 -12.52
CA ASP A 252 11.44 -11.72 -11.34
C ASP A 252 12.86 -11.40 -11.79
N MET A 253 13.34 -10.20 -11.43
CA MET A 253 14.65 -9.69 -11.80
C MET A 253 15.48 -9.47 -10.54
N SER A 254 16.70 -10.01 -10.54
CA SER A 254 17.69 -9.77 -9.48
C SER A 254 18.66 -8.67 -9.89
N ILE A 255 18.95 -7.78 -8.95
CA ILE A 255 19.94 -6.72 -9.05
C ILE A 255 21.03 -7.03 -8.03
N SER A 256 22.21 -7.39 -8.52
CA SER A 256 23.37 -7.62 -7.66
C SER A 256 23.83 -6.32 -7.01
N PRO A 257 24.31 -6.34 -5.76
CA PRO A 257 24.95 -5.19 -5.15
C PRO A 257 26.08 -4.71 -6.05
N THR A 258 26.06 -3.43 -6.43
CA THR A 258 27.18 -2.86 -7.18
C THR A 258 28.36 -2.73 -6.21
N SER A 259 29.51 -3.32 -6.54
CA SER A 259 30.72 -3.33 -5.71
C SER A 259 31.42 -1.96 -5.54
N GLY A 260 30.68 -0.85 -5.66
CA GLY A 260 31.20 0.51 -5.70
C GLY A 260 31.52 1.16 -4.35
N PHE A 261 31.20 0.53 -3.22
CA PHE A 261 31.42 1.11 -1.88
C PHE A 261 32.59 0.51 -1.10
N ASN A 262 33.51 -0.19 -1.77
CA ASN A 262 34.83 -0.39 -1.20
C ASN A 262 35.69 0.83 -1.58
N ASN A 263 35.81 1.80 -0.66
CA ASN A 263 37.07 2.44 -0.28
C ASN A 263 36.85 3.70 0.57
N HIS A 264 36.67 3.51 1.88
CA HIS A 264 37.37 4.31 2.87
C HIS A 264 37.70 3.41 4.08
N GLN A 265 38.45 2.34 3.84
CA GLN A 265 39.41 1.95 4.86
C GLN A 265 40.45 3.07 4.92
N THR A 266 40.37 3.89 5.96
CA THR A 266 41.46 4.76 6.37
C THR A 266 42.72 3.90 6.47
N PRO A 267 43.77 4.16 5.68
CA PRO A 267 45.01 3.41 5.82
C PRO A 267 45.60 3.69 7.21
N PRO A 268 46.28 2.70 7.83
CA PRO A 268 47.00 2.97 9.05
C PRO A 268 48.04 4.05 8.78
N VAL A 269 48.11 5.03 9.67
CA VAL A 269 49.13 6.09 9.63
C VAL A 269 50.50 5.42 9.70
N GLU A 270 51.17 5.33 8.57
CA GLU A 270 52.60 5.03 8.48
C GLU A 270 53.34 6.19 7.82
N MET A 271 54.50 6.47 8.40
CA MET A 271 55.26 7.70 8.32
C MET A 271 55.95 7.86 6.95
N ASN A 272 55.81 9.05 6.36
CA ASN A 272 56.66 9.71 5.34
C ASN A 272 57.75 8.88 4.61
N ALA A 273 57.70 8.85 3.26
CA ALA A 273 58.66 9.59 2.42
C ALA A 273 58.46 9.35 0.90
N ASN A 274 58.07 10.42 0.20
CA ASN A 274 58.63 10.92 -1.07
C ASN A 274 58.32 10.28 -2.46
N VAL A 275 58.04 11.21 -3.39
CA VAL A 275 58.20 11.22 -4.87
C VAL A 275 56.97 10.99 -5.78
N GLN A 276 56.77 12.01 -6.63
CA GLN A 276 55.78 12.29 -7.68
C GLN A 276 55.58 11.20 -8.76
N LYS A 277 54.34 11.08 -9.27
CA LYS A 277 54.00 11.33 -10.70
C LYS A 277 52.49 11.33 -10.98
N ALA A 278 52.10 12.23 -11.88
CA ALA A 278 50.73 12.47 -12.34
C ALA A 278 50.21 11.43 -13.35
N SER A 279 48.89 11.21 -13.37
CA SER A 279 48.13 10.99 -14.61
C SER A 279 46.65 11.35 -14.41
N GLU A 280 46.18 12.34 -15.16
CA GLU A 280 44.77 12.67 -15.36
C GLU A 280 44.12 11.69 -16.35
N SER A 281 42.91 11.22 -16.04
CA SER A 281 41.84 10.87 -16.99
C SER A 281 40.62 10.47 -16.17
N GLY A 282 39.39 10.88 -16.39
CA GLY A 282 38.70 11.68 -17.39
C GLY A 282 37.22 11.51 -17.01
N SER A 283 36.46 12.59 -16.92
CA SER A 283 35.10 12.54 -16.39
C SER A 283 34.18 11.67 -17.24
N ASN A 284 33.39 10.82 -16.59
CA ASN A 284 32.20 10.25 -17.19
C ASN A 284 31.02 10.60 -16.27
N ASN A 285 30.33 11.69 -16.63
CA ASN A 285 29.14 12.18 -15.93
C ASN A 285 27.94 11.27 -16.24
N SER A 286 27.80 10.14 -15.54
CA SER A 286 26.49 9.51 -15.37
C SER A 286 25.88 10.09 -14.10
N LYS A 287 24.83 10.92 -14.24
CA LYS A 287 23.96 11.31 -13.13
C LYS A 287 23.27 10.07 -12.56
N GLY A 288 23.94 9.38 -11.64
CA GLY A 288 23.34 8.34 -10.82
C GLY A 288 22.45 9.01 -9.77
N VAL A 289 21.21 8.54 -9.66
CA VAL A 289 20.35 8.91 -8.54
C VAL A 289 20.93 8.22 -7.31
N ASN A 290 21.46 9.03 -6.39
CA ASN A 290 22.01 8.58 -5.12
C ASN A 290 20.87 8.48 -4.11
N PHE A 291 20.64 7.30 -3.54
CA PHE A 291 19.76 7.12 -2.40
C PHE A 291 20.64 6.96 -1.16
N ASP A 292 20.51 7.88 -0.22
CA ASP A 292 21.20 7.82 1.07
C ASP A 292 20.49 6.80 1.97
N SER A 293 21.27 5.97 2.66
CA SER A 293 20.76 4.91 3.54
C SER A 293 20.04 5.45 4.78
N PHE A 294 20.09 6.76 5.01
CA PHE A 294 19.41 7.46 6.11
C PHE A 294 18.13 8.19 5.69
N ASP A 295 17.74 8.15 4.41
CA ASP A 295 16.44 8.64 3.95
C ASP A 295 15.35 7.56 4.15
N LEU A 296 14.99 7.30 5.42
CA LEU A 296 13.80 6.57 5.85
C LEU A 296 13.10 7.30 6.99
#